data_AF-A0AAD4BSS0-F1
#
_entry.id   AF-A0AAD4BSS0-F1
#
_cell.length_a   1.000
_cell.length_b   1.000
_cell.length_c   1.000
_cell.angle_alpha   90.00
_cell.angle_beta   90.00
_cell.angle_gamma   90.00
#
_symmetry.space_group_name_H-M   'P 1'
#
loop_
_entity.id
_entity.type
_entity.pdbx_description
1 polymer ?
#
loop_
_entity_poly.entity_id
_entity_poly.type
_entity_poly.pdbx_seq_one_letter_code
_entity_poly.pdbx_strand_id
1 'polypeptide(L)'
;MAEFFAMHHIVTRVLLNKDSYTGTVNQSPYFAGVIAGSMLWVAYGWVTRLVKEMPEHSYIHLTFAVAFGLCAYNFFRAITLDPGVCPRPANDGELKAIIEDLASEGRLNGQTFCIQCMARKPLRSKHCRMCDKCISRSDHHCPWVWNCVGANNHRQFLLFVTTLVIGISFFDYLSYEFFTTVSSRETIPSDCSALCAIASKDAFLFVIAIWSTLQLTWTSVLLVTQYWQVARQLTTFEVSNLGRYGFMGGRGVLAAGSGGAGVQMGHRHQHQQPHQHQHPHASGSERSDEDSEAEGGVHKHNHRHGGIFAMATAPGTCGGFMLNLLGLDRFTRGRAAHGLALASSSPRSRNPFDFGVVRNCKDFWTMGKEVGVEYGHVYDVPLEGFEEAKKRREMDRGEVEHEHDPSVGRSKGLLATLGLRMGGSSRRGYEPLSQV
;
A
#
# COMPACT_ATOMS: atom_id res chain seq x y z
N MET A 1 -4.41 24.18 -18.88
CA MET A 1 -2.96 23.85 -18.90
C MET A 1 -2.10 24.94 -18.28
N ALA A 2 -1.92 26.10 -18.92
CA ALA A 2 -1.04 27.18 -18.41
C ALA A 2 -1.35 27.60 -16.97
N GLU A 3 -2.63 27.78 -16.62
CA GLU A 3 -3.07 28.13 -15.27
C GLU A 3 -2.75 27.05 -14.22
N PHE A 4 -2.88 25.76 -14.56
CA PHE A 4 -2.50 24.68 -13.65
C PHE A 4 -0.98 24.63 -13.43
N PHE A 5 -0.20 24.87 -14.49
CA PHE A 5 1.26 24.99 -14.38
C PHE A 5 1.66 26.22 -13.55
N ALA A 6 1.02 27.36 -13.76
CA ALA A 6 1.25 28.59 -13.00
C ALA A 6 0.84 28.43 -11.53
N MET A 7 -0.33 27.86 -11.24
CA MET A 7 -0.78 27.56 -9.88
C MET A 7 0.17 26.57 -9.20
N HIS A 8 0.56 25.48 -9.87
CA HIS A 8 1.54 24.53 -9.34
C HIS A 8 2.85 25.25 -9.02
N HIS A 9 3.39 26.02 -9.96
CA HIS A 9 4.64 26.76 -9.81
C HIS A 9 4.56 27.80 -8.67
N ILE A 10 3.48 28.57 -8.57
CA ILE A 10 3.28 29.55 -7.49
C ILE A 10 3.22 28.83 -6.14
N VAL A 11 2.42 27.75 -6.02
CA VAL A 11 2.31 27.02 -4.76
C VAL A 11 3.64 26.38 -4.37
N THR A 12 4.35 25.72 -5.29
CA THR A 12 5.57 24.96 -4.96
C THR A 12 6.87 25.75 -4.98
N ARG A 13 6.94 26.92 -5.65
CA ARG A 13 8.12 27.81 -5.67
C ARG A 13 7.96 29.10 -4.87
N VAL A 14 6.74 29.61 -4.69
CA VAL A 14 6.51 30.88 -3.96
C VAL A 14 5.95 30.60 -2.56
N LEU A 15 4.90 29.77 -2.42
CA LEU A 15 4.26 29.54 -1.12
C LEU A 15 4.96 28.48 -0.25
N LEU A 16 5.48 27.40 -0.85
CA LEU A 16 6.20 26.31 -0.16
C LEU A 16 7.73 26.47 -0.20
N ASN A 17 8.21 27.72 -0.36
CA ASN A 17 9.60 28.02 -0.71
C ASN A 17 10.62 27.72 0.40
N LYS A 18 11.43 26.68 0.20
CA LYS A 18 12.75 26.43 0.81
C LYS A 18 13.63 25.64 -0.17
N ASP A 19 14.93 25.62 0.07
CA ASP A 19 15.97 25.05 -0.83
C ASP A 19 15.78 23.56 -1.16
N SER A 20 14.98 22.83 -0.36
CA SER A 20 14.67 21.40 -0.52
C SER A 20 13.23 21.15 -1.00
N TYR A 21 12.85 21.77 -2.12
CA TYR A 21 11.55 21.66 -2.84
C TYR A 21 10.75 20.35 -2.64
N THR A 22 11.40 19.19 -2.86
CA THR A 22 10.75 17.87 -2.78
C THR A 22 10.38 17.44 -1.36
N GLY A 23 11.02 17.99 -0.33
CA GLY A 23 10.67 17.78 1.07
C GLY A 23 9.38 18.51 1.44
N THR A 24 9.33 19.84 1.20
CA THR A 24 8.22 20.70 1.65
C THR A 24 6.88 20.29 1.04
N VAL A 25 6.82 20.00 -0.27
CA VAL A 25 5.56 19.61 -0.92
C VAL A 25 5.01 18.30 -0.34
N ASN A 26 5.89 17.32 -0.07
CA ASN A 26 5.50 16.06 0.58
C ASN A 26 5.18 16.21 2.08
N GLN A 27 5.54 17.33 2.72
CA GLN A 27 5.19 17.67 4.10
C GLN A 27 3.94 18.56 4.19
N SER A 28 3.15 18.65 3.12
CA SER A 28 1.98 19.53 3.02
C SER A 28 0.73 18.81 2.49
N PRO A 29 -0.49 19.29 2.81
CA PRO A 29 -1.74 18.76 2.24
C PRO A 29 -1.93 19.07 0.74
N TYR A 30 -0.92 19.58 0.03
CA TYR A 30 -1.02 20.02 -1.36
C TYR A 30 -1.68 18.98 -2.29
N PHE A 31 -1.26 17.71 -2.21
CA PHE A 31 -1.79 16.64 -3.06
C PHE A 31 -3.26 16.32 -2.77
N ALA A 32 -3.71 16.39 -1.50
CA ALA A 32 -5.12 16.31 -1.16
C ALA A 32 -5.91 17.53 -1.66
N GLY A 33 -5.30 18.72 -1.65
CA GLY A 33 -5.85 19.93 -2.27
C GLY A 33 -6.08 19.78 -3.79
N VAL A 34 -5.16 19.12 -4.50
CA VAL A 34 -5.32 18.83 -5.94
C VAL A 34 -6.50 17.88 -6.21
N ILE A 35 -6.74 16.87 -5.36
CA ILE A 35 -7.93 16.01 -5.47
C ILE A 35 -9.20 16.83 -5.19
N ALA A 36 -9.26 17.57 -4.08
CA ALA A 36 -10.41 18.39 -3.72
C ALA A 36 -10.77 19.42 -4.81
N GLY A 37 -9.77 20.11 -5.37
CA GLY A 37 -9.96 21.03 -6.50
C GLY A 37 -10.43 20.33 -7.77
N SER A 38 -9.90 19.14 -8.09
CA SER A 38 -10.37 18.33 -9.22
C SER A 38 -11.85 17.95 -9.06
N MET A 39 -12.26 17.55 -7.85
CA MET A 39 -13.65 17.20 -7.55
C MET A 39 -14.60 18.40 -7.67
N LEU A 40 -14.18 19.59 -7.23
CA LEU A 40 -14.95 20.83 -7.39
C LEU A 40 -15.14 21.18 -8.87
N TRP A 41 -14.10 21.10 -9.69
CA TRP A 41 -14.20 21.39 -11.13
C TRP A 41 -15.05 20.38 -11.90
N VAL A 42 -14.91 19.08 -11.58
CA VAL A 42 -15.76 18.01 -12.12
C VAL A 42 -17.24 18.23 -11.75
N ALA A 43 -17.54 18.55 -10.49
CA ALA A 43 -18.91 18.86 -10.06
C ALA A 43 -19.48 20.10 -10.75
N TYR A 44 -18.68 21.17 -10.87
CA TYR A 44 -19.09 22.39 -11.57
C TYR A 44 -19.37 22.12 -13.05
N GLY A 45 -18.48 21.42 -13.77
CA GLY A 45 -18.71 21.04 -15.17
C GLY A 45 -19.94 20.17 -15.37
N TRP A 46 -20.16 19.20 -14.47
CA TRP A 46 -21.34 18.34 -14.48
C TRP A 46 -22.65 19.12 -14.27
N VAL A 47 -22.75 19.96 -13.23
CA VAL A 47 -23.97 20.74 -12.94
C VAL A 47 -24.24 21.84 -13.99
N THR A 48 -23.19 22.55 -14.44
CA THR A 48 -23.36 23.72 -15.30
C THR A 48 -23.53 23.40 -16.78
N ARG A 49 -22.98 22.26 -17.24
CA ARG A 49 -23.07 21.76 -18.62
C ARG A 49 -23.87 20.47 -18.69
N LEU A 50 -23.29 19.35 -18.27
CA LEU A 50 -23.79 18.01 -18.61
C LEU A 50 -25.26 17.82 -18.20
N VAL A 51 -25.65 18.23 -16.99
CA VAL A 51 -27.03 18.13 -16.47
C VAL A 51 -28.06 18.91 -17.30
N LYS A 52 -27.65 19.97 -18.00
CA LYS A 52 -28.54 20.79 -18.85
C LYS A 52 -28.61 20.28 -20.28
N GLU A 53 -27.47 19.88 -20.82
CA GLU A 53 -27.31 19.54 -22.23
C GLU A 53 -27.69 18.08 -22.53
N MET A 54 -27.55 17.16 -21.57
CA MET A 54 -27.77 15.71 -21.72
C MET A 54 -28.92 15.14 -20.85
N PRO A 55 -30.09 15.80 -20.70
CA PRO A 55 -31.12 15.44 -19.71
C PRO A 55 -31.67 14.02 -19.84
N GLU A 56 -31.67 13.46 -21.06
CA GLU A 56 -32.11 12.08 -21.35
C GLU A 56 -31.33 11.03 -20.54
N HIS A 57 -30.05 11.29 -20.23
CA HIS A 57 -29.15 10.36 -19.53
C HIS A 57 -29.39 10.31 -18.00
N SER A 58 -30.62 10.55 -17.55
CA SER A 58 -31.05 10.69 -16.14
C SER A 58 -30.49 9.61 -15.19
N TYR A 59 -30.50 8.33 -15.59
CA TYR A 59 -29.92 7.22 -14.80
C TYR A 59 -28.40 7.37 -14.60
N ILE A 60 -27.68 7.85 -15.61
CA ILE A 60 -26.24 8.09 -15.54
C ILE A 60 -25.95 9.31 -14.67
N HIS A 61 -26.74 10.39 -14.79
CA HIS A 61 -26.64 11.55 -13.89
C HIS A 61 -26.86 11.16 -12.42
N LEU A 62 -27.86 10.32 -12.13
CA LEU A 62 -28.11 9.78 -10.78
C LEU A 62 -26.94 8.91 -10.29
N THR A 63 -26.45 8.00 -11.12
CA THR A 63 -25.37 7.09 -10.73
C THR A 63 -24.05 7.83 -10.52
N PHE A 64 -23.75 8.83 -11.36
CA PHE A 64 -22.65 9.76 -11.15
C PHE A 64 -22.82 10.54 -9.84
N ALA A 65 -23.99 11.11 -9.56
CA ALA A 65 -24.23 11.89 -8.34
C ALA A 65 -24.01 11.07 -7.06
N VAL A 66 -24.49 9.82 -7.05
CA VAL A 66 -24.26 8.86 -5.95
C VAL A 66 -22.77 8.50 -5.83
N ALA A 67 -22.09 8.18 -6.94
CA ALA A 67 -20.66 7.88 -6.94
C ALA A 67 -19.82 9.07 -6.46
N PHE A 68 -20.13 10.29 -6.91
CA PHE A 68 -19.46 11.52 -6.50
C PHE A 68 -19.67 11.82 -5.01
N GLY A 69 -20.90 11.72 -4.51
CA GLY A 69 -21.22 11.93 -3.09
C GLY A 69 -20.51 10.92 -2.18
N LEU A 70 -20.52 9.63 -2.56
CA LEU A 70 -19.77 8.60 -1.85
C LEU A 70 -18.25 8.80 -1.93
N CYS A 71 -17.73 9.25 -3.08
CA CYS A 71 -16.32 9.58 -3.25
C CYS A 71 -15.91 10.73 -2.31
N ALA A 72 -16.65 11.85 -2.31
CA ALA A 72 -16.38 13.00 -1.47
C ALA A 72 -16.43 12.65 0.03
N TYR A 73 -17.43 11.86 0.43
CA TYR A 73 -17.56 11.37 1.81
C TYR A 73 -16.38 10.46 2.20
N ASN A 74 -16.06 9.44 1.40
CA ASN A 74 -14.97 8.51 1.73
C ASN A 74 -13.59 9.17 1.66
N PHE A 75 -13.39 10.14 0.76
CA PHE A 75 -12.19 10.99 0.71
C PHE A 75 -12.02 11.79 2.02
N PHE A 76 -13.05 12.51 2.43
CA PHE A 76 -13.03 13.26 3.70
C PHE A 76 -12.82 12.34 4.91
N ARG A 77 -13.46 11.17 4.94
CA ARG A 77 -13.25 10.15 5.99
C ARG A 77 -11.83 9.56 5.98
N ALA A 78 -11.20 9.39 4.80
CA ALA A 78 -9.82 8.91 4.71
C ALA A 78 -8.82 9.95 5.25
N ILE A 79 -9.07 11.25 5.01
CA ILE A 79 -8.28 12.36 5.58
C ILE A 79 -8.45 12.43 7.10
N THR A 80 -9.70 12.41 7.59
CA THR A 80 -10.03 12.81 8.98
C THR A 80 -10.02 11.68 10.01
N LEU A 81 -10.16 10.41 9.61
CA LEU A 81 -10.12 9.30 10.57
C LEU A 81 -8.71 9.04 11.10
N ASP A 82 -8.66 8.64 12.37
CA ASP A 82 -7.50 7.95 12.91
C ASP A 82 -7.17 6.71 12.04
N PRO A 83 -5.92 6.54 11.58
CA PRO A 83 -5.52 5.43 10.72
C PRO A 83 -5.28 4.11 11.48
N GLY A 84 -5.50 4.06 12.79
CA GLY A 84 -5.12 2.96 13.67
C GLY A 84 -3.82 3.24 14.40
N VAL A 85 -3.70 4.37 15.08
CA VAL A 85 -2.49 4.71 15.86
C VAL A 85 -2.28 3.68 16.97
N CYS A 86 -1.06 3.16 17.08
CA CYS A 86 -0.72 2.17 18.11
C CYS A 86 -0.72 2.80 19.51
N PRO A 87 -1.10 2.04 20.56
CA PRO A 87 -1.00 2.51 21.94
C PRO A 87 0.45 2.88 22.28
N ARG A 88 0.60 3.87 23.17
CA ARG A 88 1.86 4.21 23.85
C ARG A 88 1.70 3.84 25.33
N PRO A 89 2.77 3.44 26.04
CA PRO A 89 2.69 3.18 27.47
C PRO A 89 2.23 4.43 28.22
N ALA A 90 1.43 4.22 29.27
CA ALA A 90 0.82 5.30 30.06
C ALA A 90 1.81 5.95 31.04
N ASN A 91 2.91 5.26 31.38
CA ASN A 91 3.94 5.74 32.31
C ASN A 91 5.29 5.04 32.08
N ASP A 92 6.35 5.58 32.67
CA ASP A 92 7.72 5.07 32.54
C ASP A 92 7.92 3.67 33.13
N GLY A 93 7.10 3.26 34.10
CA GLY A 93 7.13 1.90 34.67
C GLY A 93 6.62 0.84 33.69
N GLU A 94 5.52 1.12 32.98
CA GLU A 94 5.01 0.29 31.89
C GLU A 94 6.00 0.24 30.71
N LEU A 95 6.56 1.39 30.33
CA LEU A 95 7.62 1.47 29.32
C LEU A 95 8.84 0.62 29.69
N LYS A 96 9.28 0.69 30.95
CA LYS A 96 10.39 -0.11 31.47
C LYS A 96 10.07 -1.61 31.41
N ALA A 97 8.90 -2.03 31.90
CA ALA A 97 8.46 -3.43 31.84
C ALA A 97 8.43 -3.96 30.40
N ILE A 98 7.86 -3.19 29.45
CA ILE A 98 7.87 -3.53 28.01
C ILE A 98 9.28 -3.75 27.45
N ILE A 99 10.27 -2.96 27.90
CA ILE A 99 11.66 -3.08 27.46
C ILE A 99 12.34 -4.29 28.11
N GLU A 100 12.11 -4.53 29.40
CA GLU A 100 12.68 -5.65 30.15
C GLU A 100 12.10 -7.00 29.67
N ASP A 101 10.79 -7.09 29.43
CA ASP A 101 10.12 -8.24 28.82
C ASP A 101 10.76 -8.57 27.46
N LEU A 102 10.77 -7.61 26.54
CA LEU A 102 11.33 -7.80 25.19
C LEU A 102 12.83 -8.12 25.21
N ALA A 103 13.59 -7.60 26.19
CA ALA A 103 14.99 -7.93 26.36
C ALA A 103 15.16 -9.38 26.86
N SER A 104 14.36 -9.80 27.84
CA SER A 104 14.41 -11.16 28.39
C SER A 104 14.02 -12.23 27.37
N GLU A 105 13.05 -11.93 26.48
CA GLU A 105 12.68 -12.78 25.35
C GLU A 105 13.75 -12.83 24.23
N GLY A 106 14.81 -12.01 24.29
CA GLY A 106 15.76 -11.81 23.17
C GLY A 106 15.15 -11.07 21.97
N ARG A 107 13.98 -10.46 22.15
CA ARG A 107 13.12 -9.92 21.09
C ARG A 107 13.17 -8.40 20.94
N LEU A 108 13.88 -7.65 21.78
CA LEU A 108 13.99 -6.18 21.72
C LEU A 108 14.72 -5.71 20.44
N ASN A 109 13.97 -5.35 19.40
CA ASN A 109 14.52 -4.86 18.14
C ASN A 109 13.51 -3.98 17.36
N GLY A 110 13.93 -3.39 16.23
CA GLY A 110 13.08 -2.48 15.44
C GLY A 110 11.81 -3.09 14.80
N GLN A 111 11.63 -4.41 14.86
CA GLN A 111 10.36 -5.05 14.50
C GLN A 111 9.35 -5.00 15.65
N THR A 112 9.79 -5.20 16.89
CA THR A 112 8.97 -5.32 18.12
C THR A 112 8.87 -4.04 18.95
N PHE A 113 9.80 -3.08 18.79
CA PHE A 113 9.84 -1.82 19.55
C PHE A 113 10.10 -0.61 18.64
N CYS A 114 9.56 0.55 19.00
CA CYS A 114 9.77 1.82 18.30
C CYS A 114 10.49 2.83 19.20
N ILE A 115 11.73 3.18 18.84
CA ILE A 115 12.51 4.20 19.55
C ILE A 115 11.98 5.63 19.37
N GLN A 116 11.24 5.92 18.28
CA GLN A 116 10.64 7.24 18.06
C GLN A 116 9.39 7.47 18.92
N CYS A 117 8.57 6.43 19.10
CA CYS A 117 7.32 6.53 19.86
C CYS A 117 7.41 5.97 21.29
N MET A 118 8.59 5.45 21.69
CA MET A 118 8.86 4.73 22.94
C MET A 118 7.74 3.73 23.29
N ALA A 119 7.48 2.79 22.39
CA ALA A 119 6.35 1.87 22.51
C ALA A 119 6.62 0.50 21.87
N ARG A 120 5.98 -0.56 22.41
CA ARG A 120 5.88 -1.87 21.77
C ARG A 120 5.14 -1.72 20.44
N LYS A 121 5.66 -2.33 19.38
CA LYS A 121 5.09 -2.31 18.04
C LYS A 121 4.18 -3.54 17.84
N PRO A 122 2.88 -3.37 17.61
CA PRO A 122 2.01 -4.45 17.17
C PRO A 122 2.52 -5.11 15.88
N LEU A 123 2.16 -6.36 15.67
CA LEU A 123 2.42 -7.07 14.43
C LEU A 123 1.81 -6.32 13.25
N ARG A 124 2.48 -6.33 12.09
CA ARG A 124 2.11 -5.52 10.89
C ARG A 124 2.16 -3.99 11.10
N SER A 125 2.62 -3.48 12.25
CA SER A 125 2.72 -2.02 12.50
C SER A 125 4.02 -1.39 11.97
N LYS A 126 3.96 -0.08 11.72
CA LYS A 126 5.06 0.73 11.20
C LYS A 126 5.04 2.14 11.80
N HIS A 127 6.20 2.66 12.19
CA HIS A 127 6.36 4.09 12.46
C HIS A 127 6.36 4.88 11.13
N CYS A 128 5.44 5.83 11.00
CA CYS A 128 5.38 6.77 9.90
C CYS A 128 6.01 8.11 10.31
N ARG A 129 7.17 8.45 9.71
CA ARG A 129 7.88 9.71 9.95
C ARG A 129 7.10 10.95 9.52
N MET A 130 6.16 10.82 8.58
CA MET A 130 5.33 11.93 8.10
C MET A 130 4.20 12.29 9.08
N CYS A 131 3.77 11.32 9.90
CA CYS A 131 2.69 11.49 10.88
C CYS A 131 3.20 11.43 12.33
N ASP A 132 4.50 11.24 12.53
CA ASP A 132 5.23 10.94 13.78
C ASP A 132 4.56 9.90 14.72
N LYS A 133 3.98 8.86 14.10
CA LYS A 133 3.15 7.87 14.81
C LYS A 133 3.40 6.45 14.32
N CYS A 134 3.35 5.48 15.24
CA CYS A 134 3.19 4.08 14.90
C CYS A 134 1.74 3.81 14.47
N ILE A 135 1.57 3.18 13.31
CA ILE A 135 0.28 2.84 12.72
C ILE A 135 0.15 1.31 12.65
N SER A 136 -0.94 0.78 13.22
CA SER A 136 -1.31 -0.63 13.20
C SER A 136 -1.79 -1.06 11.82
N ARG A 137 -1.43 -2.28 11.39
CA ARG A 137 -1.65 -2.80 10.03
C ARG A 137 -1.37 -1.73 8.96
N SER A 138 -0.21 -1.09 9.04
CA SER A 138 0.15 0.06 8.20
C SER A 138 0.21 -0.34 6.73
N ASP A 139 -0.64 0.23 5.89
CA ASP A 139 -0.57 0.03 4.43
C ASP A 139 0.47 0.96 3.78
N HIS A 140 0.24 2.28 3.86
CA HIS A 140 1.16 3.30 3.41
C HIS A 140 0.92 4.66 4.10
N HIS A 141 1.75 5.65 3.79
CA HIS A 141 1.40 7.06 3.99
C HIS A 141 1.00 7.63 2.62
N CYS A 142 -0.13 8.32 2.56
CA CYS A 142 -0.75 8.74 1.30
C CYS A 142 -0.88 10.26 1.25
N PRO A 143 0.00 10.97 0.51
CA PRO A 143 -0.09 12.42 0.37
C PRO A 143 -1.42 12.89 -0.21
N TRP A 144 -2.04 12.08 -1.09
CA TRP A 144 -3.34 12.36 -1.73
C TRP A 144 -4.53 12.42 -0.76
N VAL A 145 -4.44 11.81 0.43
CA VAL A 145 -5.42 11.99 1.52
C VAL A 145 -4.78 12.59 2.78
N TRP A 146 -3.57 13.14 2.65
CA TRP A 146 -2.76 13.75 3.72
C TRP A 146 -2.72 12.97 5.06
N ASN A 147 -2.81 11.64 4.99
CA ASN A 147 -2.93 10.77 6.16
C ASN A 147 -2.19 9.44 5.91
N CYS A 148 -1.97 8.67 6.97
CA CYS A 148 -1.65 7.26 6.82
C CYS A 148 -2.89 6.46 6.41
N VAL A 149 -2.66 5.36 5.70
CA VAL A 149 -3.66 4.33 5.45
C VAL A 149 -3.27 3.13 6.30
N GLY A 150 -4.15 2.72 7.22
CA GLY A 150 -3.91 1.66 8.18
C GLY A 150 -5.21 1.06 8.70
N ALA A 151 -5.13 0.25 9.76
CA ALA A 151 -6.24 -0.60 10.24
C ALA A 151 -7.62 0.09 10.23
N ASN A 152 -7.73 1.29 10.79
CA ASN A 152 -9.02 1.94 11.04
C ASN A 152 -9.63 2.66 9.81
N ASN A 153 -8.82 3.09 8.84
CA ASN A 153 -9.29 3.89 7.69
C ASN A 153 -9.09 3.23 6.30
N HIS A 154 -8.40 2.08 6.20
CA HIS A 154 -8.14 1.40 4.92
C HIS A 154 -9.41 1.09 4.10
N ARG A 155 -10.54 0.77 4.76
CA ARG A 155 -11.85 0.64 4.09
C ARG A 155 -12.31 1.93 3.41
N GLN A 156 -12.17 3.08 4.07
CA GLN A 156 -12.60 4.37 3.51
C GLN A 156 -11.70 4.78 2.36
N PHE A 157 -10.39 4.54 2.48
CA PHE A 157 -9.46 4.70 1.36
C PHE A 157 -9.83 3.82 0.15
N LEU A 158 -10.14 2.53 0.37
CA LEU A 158 -10.54 1.64 -0.72
C LEU A 158 -11.85 2.08 -1.37
N LEU A 159 -12.90 2.36 -0.57
CA LEU A 159 -14.19 2.85 -1.07
C LEU A 159 -14.06 4.19 -1.81
N PHE A 160 -13.19 5.10 -1.36
CA PHE A 160 -12.84 6.33 -2.07
C PHE A 160 -12.29 6.01 -3.46
N VAL A 161 -11.25 5.17 -3.59
CA VAL A 161 -10.67 4.85 -4.91
C VAL A 161 -11.69 4.10 -5.80
N THR A 162 -12.51 3.19 -5.25
CA THR A 162 -13.59 2.53 -6.00
C THR A 162 -14.59 3.54 -6.57
N THR A 163 -15.09 4.45 -5.73
CA THR A 163 -16.11 5.43 -6.13
C THR A 163 -15.55 6.58 -6.97
N LEU A 164 -14.25 6.89 -6.85
CA LEU A 164 -13.52 7.77 -7.76
C LEU A 164 -13.44 7.19 -9.18
N VAL A 165 -13.03 5.91 -9.33
CA VAL A 165 -12.95 5.23 -10.63
C VAL A 165 -14.33 5.11 -11.29
N ILE A 166 -15.38 4.80 -10.51
CA ILE A 166 -16.76 4.76 -11.00
C ILE A 166 -17.25 6.15 -11.40
N GLY A 167 -17.02 7.17 -10.57
CA GLY A 167 -17.45 8.55 -10.82
C GLY A 167 -16.78 9.15 -12.06
N ILE A 168 -15.47 8.95 -12.24
CA ILE A 168 -14.75 9.36 -13.44
C ILE A 168 -15.31 8.64 -14.67
N SER A 169 -15.51 7.31 -14.62
CA SER A 169 -16.05 6.54 -15.75
C SER A 169 -17.40 7.08 -16.25
N PHE A 170 -18.31 7.48 -15.35
CA PHE A 170 -19.59 8.08 -15.74
C PHE A 170 -19.47 9.55 -16.19
N PHE A 171 -18.53 10.33 -15.64
CA PHE A 171 -18.27 11.70 -16.09
C PHE A 171 -17.69 11.73 -17.51
N ASP A 172 -16.72 10.86 -17.79
CA ASP A 172 -16.06 10.74 -19.09
C ASP A 172 -17.06 10.25 -20.15
N TYR A 173 -17.96 9.31 -19.80
CA TYR A 173 -19.06 8.88 -20.66
C TYR A 173 -20.03 10.03 -20.99
N LEU A 174 -20.53 10.77 -19.98
CA LEU A 174 -21.41 11.92 -20.21
C LEU A 174 -20.71 13.02 -21.04
N SER A 175 -19.41 13.22 -20.83
CA SER A 175 -18.60 14.17 -21.61
C SER A 175 -18.43 13.72 -23.06
N TYR A 176 -18.25 12.42 -23.30
CA TYR A 176 -18.22 11.83 -24.64
C TYR A 176 -19.54 12.04 -25.38
N GLU A 177 -20.68 11.69 -24.77
CA GLU A 177 -22.00 11.87 -25.40
C GLU A 177 -22.36 13.33 -25.66
N PHE A 178 -21.91 14.25 -24.78
CA PHE A 178 -22.00 15.69 -25.03
C PHE A 178 -21.22 16.09 -26.29
N PHE A 179 -19.92 15.73 -26.38
CA PHE A 179 -19.09 16.14 -27.51
C PHE A 179 -19.46 15.46 -28.83
N THR A 180 -19.93 14.21 -28.84
CA THR A 180 -20.47 13.55 -30.05
C THR A 180 -21.75 14.23 -30.52
N THR A 181 -22.67 14.52 -29.59
CA THR A 181 -23.95 15.19 -29.90
C THR A 181 -23.72 16.58 -30.47
N VAL A 182 -22.89 17.42 -29.84
CA VAL A 182 -22.60 18.77 -30.35
C VAL A 182 -21.86 18.72 -31.69
N SER A 183 -20.90 17.80 -31.86
CA SER A 183 -20.16 17.65 -33.13
C SER A 183 -21.02 17.15 -34.30
N SER A 184 -22.17 16.52 -34.02
CA SER A 184 -23.13 16.13 -35.07
C SER A 184 -24.14 17.23 -35.44
N ARG A 185 -24.30 18.25 -34.60
CA ARG A 185 -25.25 19.36 -34.80
C ARG A 185 -24.65 20.58 -35.49
N GLU A 186 -23.35 20.82 -35.32
CA GLU A 186 -22.69 22.05 -35.77
C GLU A 186 -21.59 21.76 -36.79
N THR A 187 -21.53 22.55 -37.86
CA THR A 187 -20.47 22.45 -38.87
C THR A 187 -19.09 22.77 -38.27
N ILE A 188 -18.11 21.96 -38.64
CA ILE A 188 -16.71 22.14 -38.22
C ILE A 188 -16.06 23.21 -39.13
N PRO A 189 -15.37 24.23 -38.57
CA PRO A 189 -14.59 25.17 -39.38
C PRO A 189 -13.49 24.44 -40.17
N SER A 190 -13.36 24.72 -41.46
CA SER A 190 -12.45 24.01 -42.39
C SER A 190 -10.99 23.98 -41.96
N ASP A 191 -10.55 25.02 -41.24
CA ASP A 191 -9.14 25.31 -40.99
C ASP A 191 -8.67 24.81 -39.61
N CYS A 192 -9.47 23.96 -38.96
CA CYS A 192 -9.35 23.59 -37.55
C CYS A 192 -9.31 22.06 -37.39
N SER A 193 -8.29 21.54 -36.67
CA SER A 193 -8.16 20.10 -36.42
C SER A 193 -9.29 19.56 -35.53
N ALA A 194 -9.55 18.25 -35.53
CA ALA A 194 -10.63 17.66 -34.73
C ALA A 194 -10.56 18.03 -33.23
N LEU A 195 -9.36 18.09 -32.65
CA LEU A 195 -9.16 18.52 -31.25
C LEU A 195 -9.42 20.02 -31.05
N CYS A 196 -9.04 20.86 -32.04
CA CYS A 196 -9.39 22.28 -32.09
C CYS A 196 -10.92 22.47 -32.17
N ALA A 197 -11.61 21.66 -32.98
CA ALA A 197 -13.05 21.74 -33.17
C ALA A 197 -13.80 21.41 -31.89
N ILE A 198 -13.44 20.30 -31.21
CA ILE A 198 -14.03 19.91 -29.92
C ILE A 198 -13.76 20.98 -28.85
N ALA A 199 -12.51 21.45 -28.74
CA ALA A 199 -12.14 22.52 -27.81
C ALA A 199 -12.87 23.85 -28.07
N SER A 200 -13.25 24.14 -29.32
CA SER A 200 -14.02 25.35 -29.66
C SER A 200 -15.46 25.33 -29.10
N LYS A 201 -16.02 24.16 -28.79
CA LYS A 201 -17.40 24.02 -28.25
C LYS A 201 -17.43 24.24 -26.74
N ASP A 202 -16.59 23.53 -26.00
CA ASP A 202 -16.32 23.82 -24.59
C ASP A 202 -14.89 23.39 -24.19
N ALA A 203 -13.96 24.33 -24.27
CA ALA A 203 -12.57 24.13 -23.88
C ALA A 203 -12.40 23.75 -22.39
N PHE A 204 -13.30 24.22 -21.52
CA PHE A 204 -13.22 23.98 -20.08
C PHE A 204 -13.65 22.55 -19.73
N LEU A 205 -14.81 22.12 -20.23
CA LEU A 205 -15.27 20.74 -20.08
C LEU A 205 -14.32 19.75 -20.77
N PHE A 206 -13.77 20.10 -21.94
CA PHE A 206 -12.81 19.27 -22.66
C PHE A 206 -11.51 19.07 -21.89
N VAL A 207 -10.95 20.14 -21.30
CA VAL A 207 -9.75 20.05 -20.45
C VAL A 207 -10.01 19.25 -19.17
N ILE A 208 -11.21 19.35 -18.58
CA ILE A 208 -11.58 18.55 -17.40
C ILE A 208 -11.76 17.07 -17.77
N ALA A 209 -12.39 16.75 -18.89
CA ALA A 209 -12.51 15.37 -19.37
C ALA A 209 -11.13 14.74 -19.62
N ILE A 210 -10.22 15.43 -20.32
CA ILE A 210 -8.83 14.97 -20.52
C ILE A 210 -8.13 14.73 -19.18
N TRP A 211 -8.30 15.62 -18.20
CA TRP A 211 -7.73 15.47 -16.86
C TRP A 211 -8.32 14.25 -16.13
N SER A 212 -9.63 14.06 -16.16
CA SER A 212 -10.34 12.92 -15.57
C SER A 212 -9.91 11.58 -16.18
N THR A 213 -9.93 11.43 -17.51
CA THR A 213 -9.47 10.22 -18.21
C THR A 213 -8.01 9.90 -17.93
N LEU A 214 -7.16 10.93 -17.81
CA LEU A 214 -5.77 10.77 -17.40
C LEU A 214 -5.66 10.22 -15.96
N GLN A 215 -6.46 10.71 -15.00
CA GLN A 215 -6.51 10.15 -13.65
C GLN A 215 -7.04 8.71 -13.60
N LEU A 216 -8.05 8.39 -14.44
CA LEU A 216 -8.68 7.06 -14.49
C LEU A 216 -7.65 5.94 -14.69
N THR A 217 -6.61 6.23 -15.48
CA THR A 217 -5.55 5.27 -15.83
C THR A 217 -4.77 4.78 -14.61
N TRP A 218 -4.21 5.67 -13.79
CA TRP A 218 -3.45 5.25 -12.60
C TRP A 218 -4.34 4.88 -11.41
N THR A 219 -5.52 5.50 -11.27
CA THR A 219 -6.46 5.16 -10.18
C THR A 219 -7.02 3.74 -10.35
N SER A 220 -7.29 3.30 -11.59
CA SER A 220 -7.67 1.92 -11.88
C SER A 220 -6.57 0.91 -11.53
N VAL A 221 -5.31 1.22 -11.84
CA VAL A 221 -4.14 0.39 -11.47
C VAL A 221 -3.98 0.29 -9.95
N LEU A 222 -4.12 1.42 -9.24
CA LEU A 222 -4.11 1.46 -7.77
C LEU A 222 -5.25 0.61 -7.19
N LEU A 223 -6.45 0.71 -7.75
CA LEU A 223 -7.64 -0.01 -7.30
C LEU A 223 -7.49 -1.53 -7.45
N VAL A 224 -7.08 -2.00 -8.62
CA VAL A 224 -6.80 -3.44 -8.88
C VAL A 224 -5.71 -3.96 -7.95
N THR A 225 -4.65 -3.18 -7.75
CA THR A 225 -3.54 -3.54 -6.85
C THR A 225 -4.01 -3.67 -5.40
N GLN A 226 -4.82 -2.72 -4.91
CA GLN A 226 -5.36 -2.75 -3.54
C GLN A 226 -6.36 -3.89 -3.33
N TYR A 227 -7.28 -4.16 -4.27
CA TYR A 227 -8.16 -5.33 -4.20
C TYR A 227 -7.38 -6.65 -4.21
N TRP A 228 -6.32 -6.77 -5.01
CA TRP A 228 -5.44 -7.96 -5.00
C TRP A 228 -4.70 -8.13 -3.66
N GLN A 229 -4.24 -7.04 -3.04
CA GLN A 229 -3.63 -7.08 -1.70
C GLN A 229 -4.63 -7.55 -0.64
N VAL A 230 -5.86 -7.00 -0.64
CA VAL A 230 -6.96 -7.44 0.24
C VAL A 230 -7.30 -8.91 0.02
N ALA A 231 -7.41 -9.36 -1.23
CA ALA A 231 -7.70 -10.76 -1.57
C ALA A 231 -6.64 -11.76 -1.05
N ARG A 232 -5.40 -11.32 -0.79
CA ARG A 232 -4.31 -12.12 -0.20
C ARG A 232 -4.02 -11.80 1.28
N GLN A 233 -4.84 -10.93 1.88
CA GLN A 233 -4.65 -10.37 3.22
C GLN A 233 -3.24 -9.80 3.44
N LEU A 234 -2.72 -9.07 2.44
CA LEU A 234 -1.45 -8.35 2.45
C LEU A 234 -1.69 -6.82 2.54
N THR A 235 -0.64 -6.08 2.88
CA THR A 235 -0.56 -4.62 2.75
C THR A 235 0.53 -4.21 1.75
N THR A 236 0.43 -3.01 1.19
CA THR A 236 1.47 -2.38 0.35
C THR A 236 2.82 -2.33 1.06
N PHE A 237 2.82 -2.11 2.37
CA PHE A 237 4.02 -2.15 3.21
C PHE A 237 4.65 -3.55 3.25
N GLU A 238 3.86 -4.59 3.51
CA GLU A 238 4.33 -5.98 3.55
C GLU A 238 4.82 -6.45 2.18
N VAL A 239 4.05 -6.20 1.10
CA VAL A 239 4.45 -6.54 -0.28
C VAL A 239 5.78 -5.89 -0.65
N SER A 240 6.00 -4.63 -0.25
CA SER A 240 7.26 -3.90 -0.44
C SER A 240 8.44 -4.45 0.39
N ASN A 241 8.19 -5.32 1.38
CA ASN A 241 9.17 -5.80 2.36
C ASN A 241 9.20 -7.32 2.55
N LEU A 242 8.53 -8.11 1.71
CA LEU A 242 8.38 -9.58 1.88
C LEU A 242 9.70 -10.30 2.20
N GLY A 243 10.79 -9.95 1.52
CA GLY A 243 12.12 -10.52 1.74
C GLY A 243 12.74 -10.29 3.13
N ARG A 244 12.14 -9.45 3.99
CA ARG A 244 12.59 -9.10 5.36
C ARG A 244 11.71 -9.70 6.47
N TYR A 245 10.49 -10.13 6.16
CA TYR A 245 9.54 -10.61 7.17
C TYR A 245 9.54 -12.14 7.26
N GLY A 246 10.14 -12.67 8.33
CA GLY A 246 10.28 -14.13 8.54
C GLY A 246 8.94 -14.88 8.53
N PHE A 247 7.90 -14.30 9.12
CA PHE A 247 6.53 -14.86 9.09
C PHE A 247 5.86 -14.85 7.70
N MET A 248 6.52 -14.32 6.66
CA MET A 248 6.09 -14.36 5.25
C MET A 248 7.16 -14.99 4.34
N GLY A 249 8.11 -15.75 4.90
CA GLY A 249 9.21 -16.37 4.15
C GLY A 249 10.37 -15.45 3.78
N GLY A 250 10.39 -14.22 4.28
CA GLY A 250 11.56 -13.37 4.21
C GLY A 250 12.73 -13.94 5.01
N ARG A 251 13.95 -13.50 4.70
CA ARG A 251 15.07 -13.68 5.62
C ARG A 251 14.80 -12.78 6.84
N GLY A 252 14.45 -13.40 7.97
CA GLY A 252 14.35 -12.70 9.25
C GLY A 252 15.66 -12.01 9.61
N VAL A 253 15.59 -10.99 10.47
CA VAL A 253 16.74 -10.08 10.74
C VAL A 253 17.98 -10.81 11.28
N LEU A 254 17.82 -11.99 11.87
CA LEU A 254 18.91 -12.91 12.25
C LEU A 254 19.92 -13.14 11.11
N ALA A 255 19.45 -13.28 9.86
CA ALA A 255 20.31 -13.46 8.68
C ALA A 255 21.06 -12.19 8.22
N ALA A 256 20.92 -11.06 8.95
CA ALA A 256 21.76 -9.88 8.79
C ALA A 256 22.90 -9.79 9.82
N GLY A 257 22.92 -10.66 10.84
CA GLY A 257 24.07 -10.80 11.75
C GLY A 257 25.21 -11.61 11.14
N SER A 258 24.90 -12.57 10.26
CA SER A 258 25.86 -13.46 9.62
C SER A 258 26.43 -12.90 8.30
N GLY A 259 27.25 -11.85 8.39
CA GLY A 259 28.08 -11.37 7.28
C GLY A 259 27.40 -10.44 6.27
N GLY A 260 27.47 -9.13 6.52
CA GLY A 260 27.07 -8.10 5.57
C GLY A 260 27.05 -6.71 6.20
N ALA A 261 27.89 -5.79 5.70
CA ALA A 261 28.15 -4.48 6.32
C ALA A 261 26.90 -3.73 6.81
N GLY A 262 26.92 -3.31 8.08
CA GLY A 262 25.81 -2.58 8.71
C GLY A 262 25.61 -1.19 8.09
N VAL A 263 24.37 -0.88 7.69
CA VAL A 263 24.00 0.45 7.15
C VAL A 263 23.85 1.45 8.30
N GLN A 264 24.98 1.93 8.80
CA GLN A 264 25.05 2.98 9.82
C GLN A 264 24.77 4.34 9.17
N MET A 265 23.56 4.88 9.38
CA MET A 265 23.15 6.22 8.96
C MET A 265 23.85 7.30 9.81
N GLY A 266 25.13 7.57 9.51
CA GLY A 266 25.89 8.66 10.12
C GLY A 266 25.80 9.94 9.28
N HIS A 267 25.08 10.96 9.76
CA HIS A 267 25.25 12.32 9.25
C HIS A 267 26.62 12.86 9.66
N ARG A 268 27.37 13.47 8.74
CA ARG A 268 28.59 14.21 9.03
C ARG A 268 28.54 15.57 8.36
N HIS A 269 28.51 16.64 9.17
CA HIS A 269 28.74 18.00 8.68
C HIS A 269 30.21 18.16 8.26
N GLN A 270 30.46 19.00 7.26
CA GLN A 270 31.81 19.30 6.81
C GLN A 270 32.00 20.82 6.73
N HIS A 271 32.97 21.33 7.51
CA HIS A 271 33.38 22.73 7.47
C HIS A 271 34.31 23.01 6.27
N GLN A 272 34.49 24.29 5.97
CA GLN A 272 35.26 24.80 4.83
C GLN A 272 36.78 24.70 5.06
N GLN A 273 37.51 24.16 4.06
CA GLN A 273 38.77 24.66 3.41
C GLN A 273 39.98 25.15 4.27
N PRO A 274 41.17 25.47 3.67
CA PRO A 274 41.68 25.22 2.29
C PRO A 274 43.09 24.52 2.26
N HIS A 275 43.72 24.51 1.06
CA HIS A 275 45.16 24.27 0.72
C HIS A 275 45.68 22.82 0.57
N GLN A 276 46.61 22.47 -0.36
CA GLN A 276 47.04 23.05 -1.67
C GLN A 276 47.97 22.06 -2.44
N HIS A 277 48.17 22.25 -3.76
CA HIS A 277 49.16 21.59 -4.66
C HIS A 277 48.93 20.08 -4.99
N GLN A 278 49.29 19.51 -6.16
CA GLN A 278 49.73 20.08 -7.47
C GLN A 278 49.42 19.12 -8.66
N HIS A 279 49.45 19.66 -9.88
CA HIS A 279 49.37 18.98 -11.20
C HIS A 279 50.76 19.10 -11.92
N PRO A 280 51.09 18.47 -13.09
CA PRO A 280 50.21 18.31 -14.28
C PRO A 280 50.48 17.17 -15.32
N HIS A 281 49.67 17.15 -16.41
CA HIS A 281 49.92 16.63 -17.80
C HIS A 281 50.16 15.12 -18.06
N ALA A 282 49.85 14.53 -19.23
CA ALA A 282 48.92 14.89 -20.34
C ALA A 282 48.67 13.70 -21.35
N SER A 283 47.56 13.81 -22.10
CA SER A 283 47.30 13.35 -23.50
C SER A 283 47.42 11.87 -23.96
N GLY A 284 46.29 11.36 -24.50
CA GLY A 284 46.18 10.35 -25.59
C GLY A 284 46.29 8.85 -25.22
N SER A 285 45.83 7.89 -26.03
CA SER A 285 44.77 7.89 -27.08
C SER A 285 44.53 6.46 -27.62
N GLU A 286 43.27 6.08 -27.87
CA GLU A 286 42.78 4.95 -28.71
C GLU A 286 43.16 3.48 -28.38
N ARG A 287 42.14 2.59 -28.46
CA ARG A 287 42.18 1.19 -28.99
C ARG A 287 43.07 0.12 -28.29
N SER A 288 42.87 -1.19 -28.48
CA SER A 288 41.72 -2.01 -28.94
C SER A 288 42.04 -3.51 -28.72
N ASP A 289 41.02 -4.30 -28.33
CA ASP A 289 40.91 -5.77 -28.56
C ASP A 289 42.07 -6.64 -27.96
N GLU A 290 42.08 -7.98 -27.90
CA GLU A 290 41.08 -9.05 -28.15
C GLU A 290 41.41 -10.30 -27.26
N ASP A 291 40.86 -11.49 -27.60
CA ASP A 291 41.18 -12.86 -27.13
C ASP A 291 40.81 -13.29 -25.68
N SER A 292 40.10 -14.40 -25.38
CA SER A 292 39.97 -15.80 -25.92
C SER A 292 40.94 -16.80 -25.25
N GLU A 293 40.67 -18.11 -25.03
CA GLU A 293 39.46 -18.99 -25.09
C GLU A 293 39.55 -19.94 -23.83
N ALA A 294 38.99 -21.14 -23.57
CA ALA A 294 37.98 -22.14 -24.03
C ALA A 294 37.78 -23.11 -22.81
N GLU A 295 36.88 -24.12 -22.66
CA GLU A 295 35.58 -24.58 -23.19
C GLU A 295 35.00 -25.49 -22.05
N GLY A 296 33.72 -25.88 -22.05
CA GLY A 296 33.22 -26.98 -21.23
C GLY A 296 31.71 -27.23 -21.32
N GLY A 297 31.19 -27.64 -22.48
CA GLY A 297 29.75 -27.74 -22.70
C GLY A 297 29.00 -28.93 -22.06
N VAL A 298 27.65 -28.84 -22.05
CA VAL A 298 26.68 -29.92 -22.31
C VAL A 298 25.30 -29.29 -22.57
N HIS A 299 24.72 -29.52 -23.74
CA HIS A 299 23.39 -28.99 -24.09
C HIS A 299 22.26 -29.86 -23.52
N LYS A 300 21.36 -29.25 -22.73
CA LYS A 300 20.02 -29.78 -22.44
C LYS A 300 18.95 -28.76 -22.83
N HIS A 301 18.38 -28.94 -24.03
CA HIS A 301 17.23 -28.17 -24.47
C HIS A 301 15.98 -28.61 -23.70
N ASN A 302 15.45 -27.73 -22.85
CA ASN A 302 14.23 -27.97 -22.10
C ASN A 302 13.12 -27.07 -22.65
N HIS A 303 12.12 -27.65 -23.33
CA HIS A 303 11.04 -26.90 -23.97
C HIS A 303 10.09 -26.29 -22.94
N ARG A 304 10.39 -25.05 -22.53
CA ARG A 304 9.50 -24.26 -21.67
C ARG A 304 8.43 -23.60 -22.54
N HIS A 305 7.19 -24.09 -22.45
CA HIS A 305 6.02 -23.44 -23.07
C HIS A 305 5.84 -22.02 -22.51
N GLY A 306 6.36 -21.03 -23.25
CA GLY A 306 6.22 -19.62 -22.93
C GLY A 306 4.80 -19.15 -23.24
N GLY A 307 3.91 -19.15 -22.25
CA GLY A 307 2.59 -18.54 -22.37
C GLY A 307 2.70 -17.06 -22.76
N ILE A 308 1.73 -16.59 -23.54
CA ILE A 308 1.68 -15.26 -24.20
C ILE A 308 2.01 -14.09 -23.25
N PHE A 309 1.69 -14.24 -21.96
CA PHE A 309 2.01 -13.29 -20.88
C PHE A 309 3.50 -12.96 -20.73
N ALA A 310 4.41 -13.84 -21.16
CA ALA A 310 5.86 -13.65 -21.01
C ALA A 310 6.42 -12.53 -21.91
N MET A 311 5.98 -12.44 -23.18
CA MET A 311 6.48 -11.40 -24.10
C MET A 311 6.00 -10.00 -23.71
N ALA A 312 4.79 -9.88 -23.14
CA ALA A 312 4.22 -8.62 -22.70
C ALA A 312 4.97 -7.95 -21.52
N THR A 313 5.86 -8.68 -20.83
CA THR A 313 6.52 -8.21 -19.59
C THR A 313 8.04 -8.02 -19.72
N ALA A 314 8.61 -8.28 -20.90
CA ALA A 314 10.05 -8.14 -21.16
C ALA A 314 10.55 -6.67 -21.11
N PRO A 315 11.84 -6.41 -20.83
CA PRO A 315 12.43 -5.08 -21.02
C PRO A 315 12.37 -4.67 -22.50
N GLY A 316 12.04 -3.42 -22.79
CA GLY A 316 12.01 -2.87 -24.16
C GLY A 316 10.72 -3.12 -24.96
N THR A 317 9.76 -3.91 -24.48
CA THR A 317 8.44 -4.03 -25.13
C THR A 317 7.46 -2.96 -24.65
N CYS A 318 6.39 -2.68 -25.42
CA CYS A 318 5.36 -1.71 -25.06
C CYS A 318 4.75 -2.01 -23.66
N GLY A 319 4.46 -3.27 -23.36
CA GLY A 319 4.01 -3.69 -22.02
C GLY A 319 5.07 -3.47 -20.93
N GLY A 320 6.36 -3.70 -21.23
CA GLY A 320 7.47 -3.36 -20.33
C GLY A 320 7.61 -1.87 -20.03
N PHE A 321 7.32 -1.00 -21.01
CA PHE A 321 7.25 0.46 -20.82
C PHE A 321 6.01 0.86 -20.00
N MET A 322 4.83 0.32 -20.34
CA MET A 322 3.59 0.61 -19.61
C MET A 322 3.65 0.14 -18.14
N LEU A 323 4.24 -1.02 -17.86
CA LEU A 323 4.45 -1.47 -16.48
C LEU A 323 5.34 -0.50 -15.67
N ASN A 324 6.32 0.14 -16.31
CA ASN A 324 7.18 1.14 -15.68
C ASN A 324 6.43 2.48 -15.48
N LEU A 325 5.72 2.96 -16.52
CA LEU A 325 4.90 4.17 -16.49
C LEU A 325 3.78 4.11 -15.44
N LEU A 326 3.23 2.91 -15.22
CA LEU A 326 2.16 2.64 -14.24
C LEU A 326 2.70 2.19 -12.85
N GLY A 327 4.02 2.13 -12.65
CA GLY A 327 4.65 1.70 -11.38
C GLY A 327 4.41 0.24 -10.99
N LEU A 328 3.98 -0.60 -11.94
CA LEU A 328 3.76 -2.03 -11.78
C LEU A 328 5.04 -2.86 -11.96
N ASP A 329 6.11 -2.28 -12.50
CA ASP A 329 7.47 -2.82 -12.50
C ASP A 329 7.90 -3.25 -11.08
N ARG A 330 7.56 -2.44 -10.08
CA ARG A 330 7.86 -2.63 -8.65
C ARG A 330 7.25 -3.91 -8.07
N PHE A 331 6.16 -4.41 -8.66
CA PHE A 331 5.49 -5.65 -8.25
C PHE A 331 5.86 -6.84 -9.16
N THR A 332 6.21 -6.58 -10.42
CA THR A 332 6.51 -7.60 -11.44
C THR A 332 8.00 -7.94 -11.55
N ARG A 333 8.90 -7.14 -10.97
CA ARG A 333 10.37 -7.33 -11.02
C ARG A 333 11.02 -7.25 -9.63
N GLY A 334 12.29 -7.68 -9.57
CA GLY A 334 13.16 -7.51 -8.40
C GLY A 334 12.71 -8.28 -7.14
N ARG A 335 13.08 -7.72 -5.97
CA ARG A 335 12.93 -8.40 -4.66
C ARG A 335 11.48 -8.66 -4.25
N ALA A 336 10.52 -7.85 -4.71
CA ALA A 336 9.10 -8.06 -4.42
C ALA A 336 8.54 -9.28 -5.18
N ALA A 337 8.78 -9.36 -6.49
CA ALA A 337 8.39 -10.51 -7.30
C ALA A 337 9.04 -11.82 -6.81
N HIS A 338 10.34 -11.77 -6.47
CA HIS A 338 11.04 -12.92 -5.88
C HIS A 338 10.48 -13.32 -4.50
N GLY A 339 10.13 -12.33 -3.65
CA GLY A 339 9.47 -12.58 -2.37
C GLY A 339 8.10 -13.22 -2.52
N LEU A 340 7.28 -12.76 -3.48
CA LEU A 340 5.98 -13.36 -3.81
C LEU A 340 6.13 -14.79 -4.35
N ALA A 341 7.16 -15.06 -5.16
CA ALA A 341 7.44 -16.40 -5.66
C ALA A 341 7.84 -17.37 -4.53
N LEU A 342 8.73 -16.95 -3.60
CA LEU A 342 9.11 -17.73 -2.42
C LEU A 342 7.92 -17.98 -1.49
N ALA A 343 7.13 -16.93 -1.18
CA ALA A 343 5.94 -17.03 -0.34
C ALA A 343 4.86 -17.97 -0.92
N SER A 344 4.91 -18.22 -2.23
CA SER A 344 3.99 -19.12 -2.94
C SER A 344 4.55 -20.55 -3.14
N SER A 345 5.82 -20.81 -2.84
CA SER A 345 6.49 -22.09 -3.12
C SER A 345 6.90 -22.91 -1.89
N SER A 346 7.03 -22.30 -0.70
CA SER A 346 7.34 -23.02 0.55
C SER A 346 6.16 -23.02 1.55
N PRO A 347 5.79 -24.18 2.12
CA PRO A 347 4.78 -24.24 3.18
C PRO A 347 5.17 -23.45 4.45
N ARG A 348 6.47 -23.27 4.72
CA ARG A 348 6.98 -22.47 5.86
C ARG A 348 6.93 -20.96 5.62
N SER A 349 6.64 -20.49 4.40
CA SER A 349 6.56 -19.07 4.03
C SER A 349 5.15 -18.56 3.78
N ARG A 350 4.13 -19.42 3.88
CA ARG A 350 2.74 -19.07 3.62
C ARG A 350 2.28 -17.99 4.61
N ASN A 351 1.64 -16.94 4.10
CA ASN A 351 1.10 -15.84 4.91
C ASN A 351 0.15 -16.38 6.02
N PRO A 352 0.45 -16.22 7.33
CA PRO A 352 -0.37 -16.72 8.42
C PRO A 352 -1.71 -15.98 8.56
N PHE A 353 -1.92 -14.91 7.78
CA PHE A 353 -3.19 -14.21 7.66
C PHE A 353 -4.00 -14.61 6.41
N ASP A 354 -3.51 -15.51 5.54
CA ASP A 354 -4.20 -15.91 4.29
C ASP A 354 -5.07 -17.15 4.46
N PHE A 355 -6.37 -16.90 4.64
CA PHE A 355 -7.45 -17.87 4.81
C PHE A 355 -8.27 -18.08 3.51
N GLY A 356 -7.73 -17.63 2.37
CA GLY A 356 -8.38 -17.67 1.07
C GLY A 356 -9.27 -16.45 0.79
N VAL A 357 -9.38 -16.10 -0.50
CA VAL A 357 -9.92 -14.82 -1.01
C VAL A 357 -11.20 -14.35 -0.32
N VAL A 358 -12.23 -15.21 -0.22
CA VAL A 358 -13.53 -14.83 0.36
C VAL A 358 -13.39 -14.42 1.83
N ARG A 359 -12.60 -15.17 2.62
CA ARG A 359 -12.39 -14.90 4.05
C ARG A 359 -11.45 -13.72 4.27
N ASN A 360 -10.42 -13.57 3.45
CA ASN A 360 -9.52 -12.40 3.47
C ASN A 360 -10.30 -11.09 3.21
N CYS A 361 -11.17 -11.10 2.18
CA CYS A 361 -12.08 -9.98 1.91
C CYS A 361 -13.04 -9.74 3.07
N LYS A 362 -13.70 -10.78 3.61
CA LYS A 362 -14.64 -10.65 4.74
C LYS A 362 -13.94 -10.04 5.96
N ASP A 363 -12.74 -10.49 6.30
CA ASP A 363 -11.96 -10.00 7.44
C ASP A 363 -11.51 -8.53 7.30
N PHE A 364 -11.11 -8.12 6.09
CA PHE A 364 -10.84 -6.72 5.77
C PHE A 364 -12.07 -5.82 6.00
N TRP A 365 -13.25 -6.29 5.58
CA TRP A 365 -14.49 -5.55 5.81
C TRP A 365 -14.92 -5.54 7.28
N THR A 366 -14.64 -6.60 8.05
CA THR A 366 -15.07 -6.74 9.46
C THR A 366 -14.05 -6.34 10.54
N MET A 367 -12.89 -5.78 10.20
CA MET A 367 -11.82 -5.37 11.14
C MET A 367 -11.16 -6.53 11.91
N GLY A 368 -10.74 -7.60 11.22
CA GLY A 368 -10.03 -8.70 11.91
C GLY A 368 -10.94 -9.64 12.70
N LYS A 369 -12.27 -9.43 12.70
CA LYS A 369 -13.24 -10.23 13.45
C LYS A 369 -13.38 -11.67 12.95
N GLU A 370 -13.11 -11.94 11.68
CA GLU A 370 -13.11 -13.32 11.17
C GLU A 370 -11.94 -14.10 11.79
N VAL A 371 -10.77 -13.46 11.84
CA VAL A 371 -9.51 -14.00 12.35
C VAL A 371 -9.37 -13.90 13.88
N GLY A 372 -10.21 -13.09 14.54
CA GLY A 372 -10.17 -12.86 15.99
C GLY A 372 -9.04 -11.93 16.43
N VAL A 373 -8.60 -11.04 15.53
CA VAL A 373 -7.38 -10.22 15.68
C VAL A 373 -7.71 -8.74 15.78
N GLU A 374 -7.34 -8.13 16.90
CA GLU A 374 -7.29 -6.69 17.03
C GLU A 374 -5.89 -6.17 16.64
N TYR A 375 -5.77 -5.53 15.49
CA TYR A 375 -4.46 -5.11 14.95
C TYR A 375 -3.71 -4.07 15.81
N GLY A 376 -4.39 -3.40 16.75
CA GLY A 376 -3.76 -2.52 17.74
C GLY A 376 -3.01 -3.26 18.86
N HIS A 377 -3.38 -4.51 19.17
CA HIS A 377 -2.95 -5.24 20.36
C HIS A 377 -2.43 -6.67 20.10
N VAL A 378 -2.38 -7.12 18.84
CA VAL A 378 -1.71 -8.37 18.45
C VAL A 378 -0.24 -8.11 18.17
N TYR A 379 0.65 -8.69 18.98
CA TYR A 379 2.11 -8.54 18.87
C TYR A 379 2.82 -9.73 18.21
N ASP A 380 2.16 -10.89 18.13
CA ASP A 380 2.74 -12.17 17.71
C ASP A 380 1.77 -13.03 16.88
N VAL A 381 2.33 -14.02 16.18
CA VAL A 381 1.58 -15.10 15.52
C VAL A 381 1.47 -16.28 16.50
N PRO A 382 0.26 -16.74 16.86
CA PRO A 382 0.09 -17.93 17.71
C PRO A 382 0.69 -19.19 17.06
N LEU A 383 1.27 -20.08 17.86
CA LEU A 383 1.92 -21.32 17.41
C LEU A 383 0.93 -22.25 16.68
N GLU A 384 -0.28 -22.31 17.22
CA GLU A 384 -1.45 -23.01 16.73
C GLU A 384 -2.15 -22.30 15.55
N GLY A 385 -1.70 -21.09 15.19
CA GLY A 385 -2.32 -20.22 14.19
C GLY A 385 -3.54 -19.46 14.74
N PHE A 386 -3.91 -18.37 14.06
CA PHE A 386 -4.97 -17.49 14.54
C PHE A 386 -6.36 -18.15 14.65
N GLU A 387 -6.69 -19.14 13.81
CA GLU A 387 -7.98 -19.82 13.88
C GLU A 387 -8.15 -20.63 15.17
N GLU A 388 -7.13 -21.40 15.56
CA GLU A 388 -7.20 -22.24 16.76
C GLU A 388 -7.04 -21.40 18.03
N ALA A 389 -6.23 -20.34 17.97
CA ALA A 389 -6.16 -19.33 19.02
C ALA A 389 -7.50 -18.59 19.23
N LYS A 390 -8.27 -18.36 18.14
CA LYS A 390 -9.62 -17.81 18.22
C LYS A 390 -10.60 -18.81 18.85
N LYS A 391 -10.66 -20.05 18.36
CA LYS A 391 -11.54 -21.10 18.94
C LYS A 391 -11.31 -21.28 20.43
N ARG A 392 -10.04 -21.32 20.86
CA ARG A 392 -9.71 -21.44 22.30
C ARG A 392 -10.29 -20.26 23.08
N ARG A 393 -10.06 -19.02 22.66
CA ARG A 393 -10.65 -17.82 23.30
C ARG A 393 -12.18 -17.84 23.31
N GLU A 394 -12.82 -18.44 22.31
CA GLU A 394 -14.28 -18.61 22.26
C GLU A 394 -14.77 -19.71 23.22
N MET A 395 -14.00 -20.80 23.41
CA MET A 395 -14.23 -21.81 24.45
C MET A 395 -13.98 -21.27 25.86
N ASP A 396 -12.81 -20.68 26.12
CA ASP A 396 -12.43 -20.07 27.40
C ASP A 396 -13.51 -19.09 27.88
N ARG A 397 -14.09 -18.31 26.95
CA ARG A 397 -15.18 -17.38 27.22
C ARG A 397 -16.51 -18.10 27.50
N GLY A 398 -16.85 -19.14 26.74
CA GLY A 398 -18.07 -19.93 26.96
C GLY A 398 -18.07 -20.65 28.30
N GLU A 399 -16.90 -21.10 28.77
CA GLU A 399 -16.72 -21.70 30.10
C GLU A 399 -16.95 -20.66 31.20
N VAL A 400 -16.39 -19.44 31.08
CA VAL A 400 -16.63 -18.33 32.02
C VAL A 400 -18.08 -17.86 32.02
N GLU A 401 -18.74 -17.80 30.86
CA GLU A 401 -20.16 -17.42 30.78
C GLU A 401 -21.07 -18.50 31.39
N HIS A 402 -20.70 -19.79 31.31
CA HIS A 402 -21.37 -20.87 32.06
C HIS A 402 -21.09 -20.86 33.56
N GLU A 403 -19.91 -20.40 34.02
CA GLU A 403 -19.59 -20.25 35.45
C GLU A 403 -20.30 -19.06 36.12
N HIS A 404 -21.04 -18.25 35.35
CA HIS A 404 -21.84 -17.11 35.86
C HIS A 404 -23.36 -17.26 35.67
N ASP A 405 -23.85 -18.40 35.17
CA ASP A 405 -25.28 -18.73 35.16
C ASP A 405 -25.72 -19.29 36.54
N PRO A 406 -26.58 -18.59 37.31
CA PRO A 406 -27.01 -19.06 38.63
C PRO A 406 -27.96 -20.26 38.60
N SER A 407 -28.41 -20.70 37.41
CA SER A 407 -29.48 -21.71 37.26
C SER A 407 -28.99 -23.16 37.09
N VAL A 408 -27.71 -23.39 36.79
CA VAL A 408 -27.19 -24.74 36.50
C VAL A 408 -26.73 -25.45 37.78
N GLY A 409 -27.42 -26.56 38.10
CA GLY A 409 -27.22 -27.32 39.33
C GLY A 409 -25.83 -27.94 39.49
N ARG A 410 -25.13 -27.53 40.54
CA ARG A 410 -23.79 -27.98 40.99
C ARG A 410 -23.63 -29.51 41.06
N SER A 411 -22.98 -30.10 40.06
CA SER A 411 -22.51 -31.51 40.05
C SER A 411 -20.99 -31.57 39.78
N LYS A 412 -20.28 -32.53 40.38
CA LYS A 412 -18.79 -32.51 40.47
C LYS A 412 -18.10 -33.32 39.38
N GLY A 413 -17.06 -32.74 38.76
CA GLY A 413 -16.06 -33.44 37.94
C GLY A 413 -14.64 -33.22 38.47
N LEU A 414 -14.21 -34.01 39.46
CA LEU A 414 -12.98 -33.76 40.23
C LEU A 414 -11.70 -34.26 39.51
N LEU A 415 -11.31 -33.62 38.40
CA LEU A 415 -10.11 -33.98 37.62
C LEU A 415 -9.17 -32.80 37.27
N ALA A 416 -9.38 -31.63 37.85
CA ALA A 416 -8.52 -30.43 37.64
C ALA A 416 -7.19 -30.44 38.43
N THR A 417 -6.69 -31.61 38.88
CA THR A 417 -5.42 -31.74 39.61
C THR A 417 -4.74 -33.08 39.35
N LEU A 418 -4.06 -33.23 38.21
CA LEU A 418 -2.88 -34.10 38.03
C LEU A 418 -2.22 -33.82 36.67
N GLY A 419 -1.04 -33.20 36.68
CA GLY A 419 -0.30 -32.89 35.45
C GLY A 419 0.39 -34.12 34.86
N LEU A 420 -0.21 -34.73 33.83
CA LEU A 420 0.42 -35.80 33.05
C LEU A 420 0.57 -35.42 31.58
N ARG A 421 1.81 -35.13 31.21
CA ARG A 421 2.28 -34.80 29.85
C ARG A 421 2.30 -36.06 28.98
N MET A 422 1.22 -36.34 28.24
CA MET A 422 1.27 -37.31 27.13
C MET A 422 1.80 -36.66 25.84
N GLY A 423 2.85 -37.25 25.28
CA GLY A 423 3.36 -36.88 23.96
C GLY A 423 2.64 -37.66 22.86
N GLY A 424 2.09 -36.95 21.86
CA GLY A 424 1.52 -37.53 20.65
C GLY A 424 2.09 -36.84 19.41
N SER A 425 2.79 -37.58 18.55
CA SER A 425 3.44 -37.00 17.37
C SER A 425 2.46 -36.85 16.20
N SER A 426 2.23 -35.61 15.75
CA SER A 426 2.12 -35.23 14.32
C SER A 426 1.54 -33.82 14.16
N ARG A 427 2.35 -32.86 13.67
CA ARG A 427 1.91 -31.78 12.76
C ARG A 427 3.10 -30.98 12.23
N ARG A 428 3.04 -30.59 10.95
CA ARG A 428 3.92 -29.56 10.38
C ARG A 428 3.36 -28.19 10.77
N GLY A 429 3.98 -27.54 11.74
CA GLY A 429 3.62 -26.19 12.21
C GLY A 429 4.65 -25.13 11.80
N TYR A 430 4.29 -23.85 12.03
CA TYR A 430 5.23 -22.74 12.00
C TYR A 430 6.13 -22.79 13.24
N GLU A 431 7.43 -22.63 13.03
CA GLU A 431 8.45 -22.72 14.08
C GLU A 431 8.83 -21.28 14.47
N PRO A 432 8.60 -20.85 15.72
CA PRO A 432 8.88 -19.48 16.14
C PRO A 432 10.39 -19.25 16.10
N LEU A 433 10.82 -18.05 15.67
CA LEU A 433 12.22 -17.65 15.69
C LEU A 433 12.64 -17.23 17.10
N SER A 434 12.67 -18.22 18.00
CA SER A 434 13.05 -18.11 19.41
C SER A 434 13.82 -19.36 19.88
N GLN A 435 14.84 -19.75 19.11
CA GLN A 435 15.91 -20.65 19.55
C GLN A 435 17.13 -20.59 18.60
N VAL A 436 18.32 -20.60 19.21
CA VAL A 436 19.68 -20.42 18.64
C VAL A 436 20.01 -18.98 18.23
#